data_AF-A0A4Y9RJ78-F1
#
_entry.id   AF-A0A4Y9RJ78-F1
#
_cell.length_a   1.000
_cell.length_b   1.000
_cell.length_c   1.000
_cell.angle_alpha   90.00
_cell.angle_beta   90.00
_cell.angle_gamma   90.00
#
_symmetry.space_group_name_H-M   'P 1'
#
loop_
_entity.id
_entity.type
_entity.pdbx_description
1 polymer ?
#
loop_
_entity_poly.entity_id
_entity_poly.type
_entity_poly.pdbx_seq_one_letter_code
_entity_poly.pdbx_strand_id
1 'polypeptide(L)'
;MRTAIVRAVAVASVGTVPPKPTSARRQHIGETATNAAARTLKWDMMKFNFDADLIGADGVAVPVCCEIQLPYVGGQPSQIGVAVPGRHITEHPPANPCVLSGKTGLFTIHLQGVYWRRFPTSSDGTFKLERVELLHVESLTVVGPPMAGSRTLRFHLAPTSYLRAEAGGVHFGDSCHRKELFALDLPALGATSFVMEWATIYHRDAQLPGATVIAGFSAVAGLPPNAAIDVDAMVARFRRSLEILSVLFRQAVSLHGWTYTDDRTVSTWINPLDPNVTPSAREDRGAFVAHPHNFVACATRLVHAYGSADKATRSVVRHLAVAVNPHVSSRTSDRFLFMFSALERAIEFAQKRDDAPRSAAATDHEVATLLERLKDSVVAADGENAAEVSARLQGFIRTVKHGTSVRDKLHAFLRVYPALAVCCADLWPILGSDNERGLREVRHALAHGRSSLVSVEVVAVAEWHLAILLERLVFVLLDVSVPEGIAPGSHLLRTAGRGWYERDWWNALRHKPDQPI
;
A
#
# COMPACT_ATOMS: atom_id res chain seq x y z
N MET A 1 -16.69 3.30 -15.01
CA MET A 1 -16.86 1.99 -15.67
C MET A 1 -16.84 2.18 -17.17
N ARG A 2 -15.70 1.87 -17.81
CA ARG A 2 -15.56 1.52 -19.23
C ARG A 2 -14.12 1.03 -19.40
N THR A 3 -13.99 -0.28 -19.56
CA THR A 3 -12.73 -0.98 -19.81
C THR A 3 -12.25 -0.60 -21.20
N ALA A 4 -11.13 0.12 -21.30
CA ALA A 4 -10.49 0.39 -22.58
C ALA A 4 -9.71 -0.86 -23.01
N ILE A 5 -10.28 -1.62 -23.94
CA ILE A 5 -9.61 -2.70 -24.66
C ILE A 5 -8.82 -2.04 -25.79
N VAL A 6 -7.49 -2.01 -25.67
CA VAL A 6 -6.63 -1.63 -26.80
C VAL A 6 -6.41 -2.87 -27.67
N ARG A 7 -7.14 -2.96 -28.79
CA ARG A 7 -6.85 -3.89 -29.89
C ARG A 7 -5.83 -3.25 -30.80
N ALA A 8 -4.59 -3.73 -30.80
CA ALA A 8 -3.65 -3.45 -31.87
C ALA A 8 -3.77 -4.56 -32.93
N VAL A 9 -4.29 -4.22 -34.11
CA VAL A 9 -4.25 -5.06 -35.31
C VAL A 9 -3.03 -4.62 -36.12
N ALA A 10 -2.00 -5.45 -36.18
CA ALA A 10 -0.89 -5.24 -37.10
C ALA A 10 -1.24 -5.87 -38.45
N VAL A 11 -1.55 -5.02 -39.43
CA VAL A 11 -1.64 -5.37 -40.85
C VAL A 11 -0.21 -5.52 -41.37
N ALA A 12 0.21 -6.74 -41.67
CA ALA A 12 1.48 -6.98 -42.36
C ALA A 12 1.31 -6.64 -43.85
N SER A 13 2.10 -5.69 -44.32
CA SER A 13 2.21 -5.34 -45.73
C SER A 13 3.57 -5.79 -46.30
N VAL A 14 3.51 -6.09 -47.60
CA VAL A 14 4.57 -6.07 -48.62
C VAL A 14 5.37 -7.36 -48.87
N GLY A 15 5.24 -7.85 -50.12
CA GLY A 15 6.42 -7.98 -50.98
C GLY A 15 6.89 -9.38 -51.36
N THR A 16 6.47 -9.81 -52.56
CA THR A 16 7.26 -10.51 -53.60
C THR A 16 8.16 -11.70 -53.22
N VAL A 17 7.75 -12.87 -53.71
CA VAL A 17 8.45 -14.16 -53.86
C VAL A 17 9.51 -14.07 -54.98
N PRO A 18 10.69 -14.71 -54.84
CA PRO A 18 11.11 -15.74 -55.82
C PRO A 18 11.89 -16.92 -55.12
N PRO A 19 12.36 -17.97 -55.83
CA PRO A 19 11.79 -19.31 -55.75
C PRO A 19 12.65 -20.34 -55.00
N LYS A 20 12.00 -21.46 -54.63
CA LYS A 20 12.61 -22.70 -54.14
C LYS A 20 13.68 -23.26 -55.08
N PRO A 21 14.65 -24.00 -54.52
CA PRO A 21 14.97 -25.30 -55.07
C PRO A 21 14.80 -26.44 -54.05
N THR A 22 14.30 -27.53 -54.61
CA THR A 22 14.06 -28.86 -54.06
C THR A 22 15.35 -29.63 -53.73
N SER A 23 15.22 -30.50 -52.72
CA SER A 23 15.69 -31.91 -52.67
C SER A 23 16.56 -32.29 -51.46
N ALA A 24 15.97 -33.19 -50.67
CA ALA A 24 16.52 -34.33 -49.94
C ALA A 24 18.03 -34.40 -49.63
N ARG A 25 18.35 -34.52 -48.33
CA ARG A 25 19.15 -35.65 -47.84
C ARG A 25 19.00 -35.86 -46.33
N ARG A 26 18.51 -37.04 -45.95
CA ARG A 26 18.73 -37.65 -44.62
C ARG A 26 20.23 -37.85 -44.45
N GLN A 27 20.80 -37.31 -43.38
CA GLN A 27 22.04 -37.81 -42.80
C GLN A 27 21.82 -38.03 -41.31
N HIS A 28 21.75 -39.30 -40.94
CA HIS A 28 22.05 -39.77 -39.59
C HIS A 28 23.54 -39.52 -39.34
N ILE A 29 23.86 -38.65 -38.40
CA ILE A 29 25.13 -38.67 -37.67
C ILE A 29 24.75 -38.51 -36.20
N GLY A 30 25.11 -39.51 -35.40
CA GLY A 30 25.00 -39.44 -33.96
C GLY A 30 26.10 -38.54 -33.41
N GLU A 31 25.71 -37.60 -32.57
CA GLU A 31 26.59 -36.98 -31.59
C GLU A 31 25.96 -37.14 -30.21
N THR A 32 26.67 -37.91 -29.40
CA THR A 32 26.50 -38.10 -27.98
C THR A 32 26.73 -36.80 -27.20
N ALA A 33 26.08 -36.74 -26.04
CA ALA A 33 26.36 -35.90 -24.87
C ALA A 33 25.59 -34.57 -24.75
N THR A 34 25.00 -34.44 -23.55
CA THR A 34 24.68 -33.19 -22.84
C THR A 34 23.67 -32.25 -23.48
N ASN A 35 22.40 -32.67 -23.50
CA ASN A 35 21.26 -31.74 -23.41
C ASN A 35 20.20 -32.32 -22.48
N ALA A 36 20.61 -32.63 -21.25
CA ALA A 36 19.68 -32.59 -20.12
C ALA A 36 19.39 -31.11 -19.83
N ALA A 37 18.56 -30.51 -20.69
CA ALA A 37 18.02 -29.19 -20.46
C ALA A 37 17.40 -29.18 -19.06
N ALA A 38 17.94 -28.31 -18.21
CA ALA A 38 17.44 -28.02 -16.89
C ALA A 38 15.93 -27.78 -16.97
N ARG A 39 15.14 -28.81 -16.63
CA ARG A 39 13.74 -28.65 -16.27
C ARG A 39 13.74 -27.96 -14.91
N THR A 40 13.93 -26.65 -14.92
CA THR A 40 13.49 -25.80 -13.82
C THR A 40 11.99 -26.08 -13.71
N LEU A 41 11.55 -26.69 -12.60
CA LEU A 41 10.15 -26.71 -12.21
C LEU A 41 9.73 -25.23 -12.04
N LYS A 42 9.29 -24.61 -13.14
CA LYS A 42 8.54 -23.37 -13.10
C LYS A 42 7.17 -23.69 -12.55
N TRP A 43 6.62 -22.79 -11.74
CA TRP A 43 5.24 -22.84 -11.23
C TRP A 43 4.19 -22.66 -12.32
N ASP A 44 4.41 -23.21 -13.52
CA ASP A 44 3.50 -23.10 -14.65
C ASP A 44 2.23 -23.90 -14.31
N MET A 45 1.21 -23.17 -13.86
CA MET A 45 -0.15 -23.60 -13.54
C MET A 45 -0.25 -24.90 -12.69
N MET A 46 0.05 -24.81 -11.39
CA MET A 46 -0.28 -25.88 -10.45
C MET A 46 -1.77 -25.78 -10.04
N LYS A 47 -2.52 -26.80 -10.43
CA LYS A 47 -3.85 -27.10 -9.89
C LYS A 47 -3.74 -28.20 -8.86
N PHE A 48 -4.39 -28.00 -7.73
CA PHE A 48 -4.43 -28.95 -6.63
C PHE A 48 -5.86 -29.41 -6.42
N ASN A 49 -6.05 -30.72 -6.42
CA ASN A 49 -7.30 -31.36 -6.02
C ASN A 49 -7.01 -32.24 -4.81
N PHE A 50 -7.77 -32.07 -3.74
CA PHE A 50 -7.60 -32.84 -2.52
C PHE A 50 -8.86 -32.82 -1.66
N ASP A 51 -9.01 -33.88 -0.86
CA ASP A 51 -10.00 -33.94 0.20
C ASP A 51 -9.44 -33.31 1.48
N ALA A 52 -10.29 -32.62 2.22
CA ALA A 52 -9.95 -31.96 3.48
C ALA A 52 -11.17 -31.90 4.39
N ASP A 53 -10.94 -31.51 5.65
CA ASP A 53 -12.02 -31.12 6.55
C ASP A 53 -12.08 -29.60 6.64
N LEU A 54 -13.29 -29.05 6.50
CA LEU A 54 -13.59 -27.65 6.81
C LEU A 54 -13.95 -27.59 8.30
N ILE A 55 -13.05 -27.05 9.11
CA ILE A 55 -13.18 -27.01 10.57
C ILE A 55 -13.59 -25.60 10.99
N GLY A 56 -14.79 -25.46 11.57
CA GLY A 56 -15.31 -24.20 12.07
C GLY A 56 -14.68 -23.76 13.38
N ALA A 57 -14.92 -22.50 13.75
CA ALA A 57 -14.48 -21.92 15.03
C ALA A 57 -15.13 -22.61 16.25
N ASP A 58 -16.26 -23.27 16.04
CA ASP A 58 -16.98 -24.12 16.98
C ASP A 58 -16.39 -25.54 17.11
N GLY A 59 -15.36 -25.86 16.33
CA GLY A 59 -14.73 -27.19 16.27
C GLY A 59 -15.50 -28.20 15.42
N VAL A 60 -16.62 -27.81 14.80
CA VAL A 60 -17.37 -28.69 13.89
C VAL A 60 -16.56 -28.90 12.62
N ALA A 61 -16.35 -30.15 12.24
CA ALA A 61 -15.61 -30.53 11.04
C ALA A 61 -16.57 -31.13 10.00
N VAL A 62 -16.51 -30.62 8.77
CA VAL A 62 -17.27 -31.17 7.63
C VAL A 62 -16.31 -31.57 6.51
N PRO A 63 -16.39 -32.83 6.00
CA PRO A 63 -15.58 -33.26 4.87
C PRO A 63 -15.91 -32.48 3.60
N VAL A 64 -14.89 -31.99 2.91
CA VAL A 64 -14.99 -31.21 1.67
C VAL A 64 -13.97 -31.64 0.63
N CYS A 65 -14.33 -31.49 -0.64
CA CYS A 65 -13.42 -31.59 -1.77
C CYS A 65 -12.98 -30.17 -2.17
N CYS A 66 -11.68 -30.00 -2.36
CA CYS A 66 -11.07 -28.71 -2.67
C CYS A 66 -10.38 -28.75 -4.04
N GLU A 67 -10.62 -27.72 -4.84
CA GLU A 67 -9.88 -27.41 -6.05
C GLU A 67 -9.21 -26.06 -5.89
N ILE A 68 -7.89 -26.00 -6.05
CA ILE A 68 -7.12 -24.76 -5.95
C ILE A 68 -6.26 -24.59 -7.18
N GLN A 69 -6.48 -23.52 -7.91
CA GLN A 69 -5.56 -23.04 -8.94
C GLN A 69 -4.78 -21.85 -8.39
N LEU A 70 -3.47 -22.04 -8.27
CA LEU A 70 -2.55 -20.98 -7.88
C LEU A 70 -2.43 -19.89 -8.96
N PRO A 71 -2.09 -18.66 -8.58
CA PRO A 71 -1.88 -17.58 -9.54
C PRO A 71 -0.64 -17.84 -10.39
N TYR A 72 -0.71 -17.48 -11.68
CA TYR A 72 0.41 -17.62 -12.62
C TYR A 72 1.63 -16.75 -12.26
N VAL A 73 1.37 -15.60 -11.64
CA VAL A 73 2.36 -14.63 -11.20
C VAL A 73 1.92 -14.01 -9.88
N GLY A 74 2.87 -13.50 -9.11
CA GLY A 74 2.60 -12.82 -7.84
C GLY A 74 1.57 -11.70 -7.99
N GLY A 75 0.58 -11.69 -7.08
CA GLY A 75 -0.44 -10.65 -6.98
C GLY A 75 -1.70 -10.82 -7.84
N GLN A 76 -1.85 -11.96 -8.50
CA GLN A 76 -3.12 -12.38 -9.11
C GLN A 76 -3.99 -13.16 -8.10
N PRO A 77 -5.33 -13.14 -8.25
CA PRO A 77 -6.20 -13.98 -7.44
C PRO A 77 -5.98 -15.46 -7.74
N SER A 78 -6.10 -16.28 -6.70
CA SER A 78 -6.20 -17.73 -6.78
C SER A 78 -7.65 -18.13 -7.06
N GLN A 79 -7.86 -19.21 -7.80
CA GLN A 79 -9.20 -19.80 -7.93
C GLN A 79 -9.32 -20.91 -6.89
N ILE A 80 -10.24 -20.74 -5.94
CA ILE A 80 -10.46 -21.69 -4.85
C ILE A 80 -11.91 -22.16 -4.92
N GLY A 81 -12.09 -23.43 -5.23
CA GLY A 81 -13.35 -24.14 -5.16
C GLY A 81 -13.38 -25.03 -3.93
N VAL A 82 -14.44 -24.91 -3.14
CA VAL A 82 -14.73 -25.82 -2.02
C VAL A 82 -16.12 -26.39 -2.25
N ALA A 83 -16.26 -27.70 -2.18
CA ALA A 83 -17.54 -28.38 -2.30
C ALA A 83 -17.70 -29.45 -1.23
N VAL A 84 -18.93 -29.61 -0.73
CA VAL A 84 -19.28 -30.64 0.25
C VAL A 84 -20.06 -31.75 -0.46
N PRO A 85 -19.73 -33.04 -0.22
CA PRO A 85 -20.56 -34.14 -0.73
C PRO A 85 -21.96 -34.09 -0.12
N GLY A 86 -23.00 -34.33 -0.92
CA GLY A 86 -24.40 -34.21 -0.51
C GLY A 86 -24.75 -34.97 0.77
N ARG A 87 -24.14 -36.14 0.99
CA ARG A 87 -24.29 -36.94 2.22
C ARG A 87 -23.75 -36.29 3.51
N HIS A 88 -22.91 -35.28 3.39
CA HIS A 88 -22.30 -34.56 4.51
C HIS A 88 -22.89 -33.16 4.70
N ILE A 89 -23.91 -32.80 3.92
CA ILE A 89 -24.66 -31.57 4.14
C ILE A 89 -25.42 -31.69 5.46
N THR A 90 -25.31 -30.64 6.26
CA THR A 90 -25.84 -30.56 7.61
C THR A 90 -26.71 -29.31 7.72
N GLU A 91 -27.76 -29.38 8.53
CA GLU A 91 -28.56 -28.21 8.91
C GLU A 91 -27.76 -27.22 9.77
N HIS A 92 -26.64 -27.67 10.35
CA HIS A 92 -25.77 -26.88 11.23
C HIS A 92 -24.36 -26.84 10.63
N PRO A 93 -24.10 -25.92 9.68
CA PRO A 93 -22.80 -25.79 9.05
C PRO A 93 -21.74 -25.24 10.03
N PRO A 94 -20.44 -25.49 9.77
CA PRO A 94 -19.36 -25.04 10.64
C PRO A 94 -19.30 -23.52 10.74
N ALA A 95 -19.12 -23.01 11.96
CA ALA A 95 -19.07 -21.56 12.20
C ALA A 95 -17.84 -20.88 11.56
N ASN A 96 -18.05 -19.70 10.98
CA ASN A 96 -16.97 -18.84 10.51
C ASN A 96 -16.17 -18.21 11.69
N PRO A 97 -14.86 -17.94 11.53
CA PRO A 97 -13.98 -18.39 10.46
C PRO A 97 -13.68 -19.88 10.55
N CYS A 98 -13.54 -20.53 9.40
CA CYS A 98 -13.09 -21.91 9.28
C CYS A 98 -11.59 -22.00 8.94
N VAL A 99 -11.03 -23.20 9.14
CA VAL A 99 -9.69 -23.60 8.69
C VAL A 99 -9.81 -24.83 7.79
N LEU A 100 -8.92 -24.93 6.81
CA LEU A 100 -8.87 -26.05 5.88
C LEU A 100 -7.42 -26.51 5.71
N SER A 101 -7.18 -27.82 5.80
CA SER A 101 -5.86 -28.39 5.59
C SER A 101 -5.97 -29.72 4.87
N GLY A 102 -5.11 -29.95 3.87
CA GLY A 102 -5.07 -31.21 3.14
C GLY A 102 -3.74 -31.46 2.45
N LYS A 103 -3.64 -32.59 1.75
CA LYS A 103 -2.44 -33.02 1.05
C LYS A 103 -2.77 -33.48 -0.37
N THR A 104 -1.87 -33.21 -1.30
CA THR A 104 -1.95 -33.69 -2.68
C THR A 104 -0.55 -34.04 -3.19
N GLY A 105 -0.30 -35.33 -3.40
CA GLY A 105 1.05 -35.83 -3.66
C GLY A 105 2.05 -35.42 -2.56
N LEU A 106 3.11 -34.70 -2.94
CA LEU A 106 4.15 -34.20 -2.02
C LEU A 106 3.83 -32.83 -1.42
N PHE A 107 2.66 -32.26 -1.73
CA PHE A 107 2.28 -30.93 -1.29
C PHE A 107 1.32 -30.99 -0.10
N THR A 108 1.56 -30.13 0.88
CA THR A 108 0.62 -29.85 1.97
C THR A 108 0.05 -28.46 1.76
N ILE A 109 -1.27 -28.33 1.88
CA ILE A 109 -2.00 -27.10 1.58
C ILE A 109 -2.82 -26.72 2.79
N HIS A 110 -2.74 -25.44 3.17
CA HIS A 110 -3.42 -24.88 4.33
C HIS A 110 -4.13 -23.57 3.94
N LEU A 111 -5.40 -23.45 4.29
CA LEU A 111 -6.15 -22.19 4.24
C LEU A 111 -6.55 -21.80 5.65
N GLN A 112 -6.32 -20.54 6.00
CA GLN A 112 -6.69 -19.97 7.29
C GLN A 112 -7.67 -18.82 7.09
N GLY A 113 -8.51 -18.57 8.10
CA GLY A 113 -9.50 -17.50 8.06
C GLY A 113 -10.47 -17.64 6.90
N VAL A 114 -10.99 -18.85 6.66
CA VAL A 114 -11.94 -19.13 5.57
C VAL A 114 -13.34 -18.71 6.03
N TYR A 115 -13.88 -17.67 5.42
CA TYR A 115 -15.27 -17.27 5.60
C TYR A 115 -16.08 -17.70 4.39
N TRP A 116 -17.16 -18.43 4.62
CA TRP A 116 -18.15 -18.71 3.59
C TRP A 116 -19.32 -17.72 3.69
N ARG A 117 -19.86 -17.32 2.53
CA ARG A 117 -21.08 -16.52 2.41
C ARG A 117 -22.31 -17.42 2.44
N ARG A 118 -22.25 -18.55 1.75
CA ARG A 118 -23.35 -19.50 1.65
C ARG A 118 -22.83 -20.93 1.75
N PHE A 119 -23.41 -21.69 2.67
CA PHE A 119 -23.22 -23.13 2.79
C PHE A 119 -24.46 -23.83 2.23
N PRO A 120 -24.31 -24.91 1.44
CA PRO A 120 -25.47 -25.63 0.90
C PRO A 120 -26.24 -26.32 2.03
N THR A 121 -27.57 -26.25 1.99
CA THR A 121 -28.48 -26.79 3.02
C THR A 121 -29.22 -28.05 2.57
N SER A 122 -29.14 -28.40 1.29
CA SER A 122 -29.73 -29.60 0.70
C SER A 122 -28.94 -30.01 -0.53
N SER A 123 -29.04 -31.27 -0.94
CA SER A 123 -28.51 -31.76 -2.21
C SER A 123 -29.52 -32.64 -2.92
N ASP A 124 -29.48 -32.59 -4.26
CA ASP A 124 -30.29 -33.44 -5.14
C ASP A 124 -29.70 -34.85 -5.32
N GLY A 125 -28.67 -35.22 -4.55
CA GLY A 125 -28.11 -36.58 -4.57
C GLY A 125 -26.94 -36.79 -3.61
N THR A 126 -26.89 -37.96 -2.98
CA THR A 126 -25.92 -38.34 -1.93
C THR A 126 -24.45 -38.17 -2.33
N PHE A 127 -24.14 -38.34 -3.62
CA PHE A 127 -22.77 -38.28 -4.17
C PHE A 127 -22.51 -37.01 -4.99
N LYS A 128 -23.48 -36.11 -5.11
CA LYS A 128 -23.26 -34.81 -5.77
C LYS A 128 -22.40 -33.93 -4.88
N LEU A 129 -21.54 -33.14 -5.49
CA LEU A 129 -20.73 -32.13 -4.81
C LEU A 129 -21.51 -30.81 -4.87
N GLU A 130 -21.91 -30.30 -3.71
CA GLU A 130 -22.57 -29.00 -3.60
C GLU A 130 -21.53 -27.93 -3.25
N ARG A 131 -21.56 -26.82 -3.99
CA ARG A 131 -20.55 -25.76 -3.87
C ARG A 131 -20.75 -24.93 -2.61
N VAL A 132 -19.68 -24.70 -1.87
CA VAL A 132 -19.61 -23.70 -0.81
C VAL A 132 -19.20 -22.37 -1.42
N GLU A 133 -20.00 -21.32 -1.24
CA GLU A 133 -19.66 -19.98 -1.73
C GLU A 133 -18.75 -19.28 -0.72
N LEU A 134 -17.48 -19.12 -1.08
CA LEU A 134 -16.50 -18.43 -0.24
C LEU A 134 -16.70 -16.91 -0.31
N LEU A 135 -16.60 -16.25 0.85
CA LEU A 135 -16.60 -14.80 0.99
C LEU A 135 -15.17 -14.25 1.09
N HIS A 136 -14.34 -14.89 1.92
CA HIS A 136 -13.00 -14.42 2.24
C HIS A 136 -12.12 -15.60 2.63
N VAL A 137 -10.83 -15.50 2.35
CA VAL A 137 -9.78 -16.38 2.85
C VAL A 137 -8.66 -15.47 3.29
N GLU A 138 -8.22 -15.55 4.54
CA GLU A 138 -7.16 -14.69 5.06
C GLU A 138 -5.81 -15.07 4.44
N SER A 139 -5.49 -16.36 4.42
CA SER A 139 -4.26 -16.85 3.81
C SER A 139 -4.40 -18.25 3.20
N LEU A 140 -3.59 -18.48 2.16
CA LEU A 140 -3.35 -19.79 1.54
C LEU A 140 -1.85 -20.08 1.65
N THR A 141 -1.47 -21.22 2.21
CA THR A 141 -0.08 -21.67 2.29
C THR A 141 0.06 -23.03 1.63
N VAL A 142 1.06 -23.16 0.76
CA VAL A 142 1.42 -24.42 0.09
C VAL A 142 2.87 -24.75 0.44
N VAL A 143 3.08 -25.92 1.03
CA VAL A 143 4.38 -26.48 1.37
C VAL A 143 4.67 -27.63 0.41
N GLY A 144 5.81 -27.60 -0.24
CA GLY A 144 6.22 -28.62 -1.20
C GLY A 144 7.71 -28.96 -1.13
N PRO A 145 8.15 -29.93 -1.95
CA PRO A 145 9.56 -30.29 -2.07
C PRO A 145 10.41 -29.10 -2.53
N PRO A 146 11.73 -29.13 -2.29
CA PRO A 146 12.62 -28.06 -2.72
C PRO A 146 12.60 -27.94 -4.24
N MET A 147 12.38 -26.73 -4.74
CA MET A 147 12.54 -26.43 -6.16
C MET A 147 13.99 -26.14 -6.49
N ALA A 148 14.45 -26.63 -7.66
CA ALA A 148 15.80 -26.37 -8.14
C ALA A 148 16.07 -24.86 -8.21
N GLY A 149 17.01 -24.36 -7.40
CA GLY A 149 17.34 -22.94 -7.34
C GLY A 149 18.19 -22.57 -6.13
N SER A 150 18.64 -21.31 -6.11
CA SER A 150 19.33 -20.70 -4.98
C SER A 150 18.38 -20.44 -3.81
N ARG A 151 18.89 -20.52 -2.59
CA ARG A 151 18.20 -20.14 -1.35
C ARG A 151 17.69 -18.70 -1.44
N THR A 152 16.38 -18.52 -1.53
CA THR A 152 15.76 -17.20 -1.80
C THR A 152 14.47 -16.98 -1.04
N LEU A 153 14.20 -15.72 -0.72
CA LEU A 153 12.91 -15.25 -0.25
C LEU A 153 12.34 -14.27 -1.27
N ARG A 154 11.20 -14.62 -1.87
CA ARG A 154 10.47 -13.81 -2.83
C ARG A 154 9.24 -13.21 -2.14
N PHE A 155 9.02 -11.92 -2.32
CA PHE A 155 7.85 -11.19 -1.84
C PHE A 155 6.98 -10.80 -3.03
N HIS A 156 5.72 -11.25 -3.05
CA HIS A 156 4.77 -10.96 -4.12
C HIS A 156 4.12 -9.59 -3.87
N LEU A 157 4.19 -8.69 -4.83
CA LEU A 157 3.78 -7.28 -4.66
C LEU A 157 2.56 -6.94 -5.50
N ALA A 158 1.73 -6.04 -4.96
CA ALA A 158 0.71 -5.39 -5.75
C ALA A 158 1.33 -4.56 -6.89
N PRO A 159 0.71 -4.54 -8.08
CA PRO A 159 1.21 -3.75 -9.19
C PRO A 159 1.00 -2.25 -8.89
N THR A 160 2.09 -1.48 -8.91
CA THR A 160 2.06 -0.01 -8.78
C THR A 160 2.31 0.66 -10.13
N SER A 161 1.89 1.93 -10.26
CA SER A 161 2.18 2.74 -11.44
C SER A 161 3.69 2.87 -11.69
N TYR A 162 4.50 2.98 -10.62
CA TYR A 162 5.96 3.00 -10.70
C TYR A 162 6.52 1.72 -11.33
N LEU A 163 6.17 0.57 -10.76
CA LEU A 163 6.69 -0.72 -11.22
C LEU A 163 6.28 -1.02 -12.67
N ARG A 164 5.06 -0.62 -13.07
CA ARG A 164 4.59 -0.72 -14.45
C ARG A 164 5.35 0.20 -15.41
N ALA A 165 5.72 1.40 -14.98
CA ALA A 165 6.49 2.33 -15.81
C ALA A 165 7.92 1.80 -16.05
N GLU A 166 8.59 1.32 -15.00
CA GLU A 166 9.94 0.74 -15.09
C GLU A 166 9.98 -0.55 -15.93
N ALA A 167 8.89 -1.31 -15.92
CA ALA A 167 8.78 -2.53 -16.71
C ALA A 167 8.97 -2.29 -18.22
N GLY A 168 8.51 -1.16 -18.76
CA GLY A 168 8.66 -0.82 -20.19
C GLY A 168 7.96 -1.76 -21.18
N GLY A 169 7.16 -2.72 -20.71
CA GLY A 169 6.41 -3.69 -21.52
C GLY A 169 6.77 -5.15 -21.28
N VAL A 170 5.96 -6.07 -21.83
CA VAL A 170 6.20 -7.53 -21.81
C VAL A 170 6.57 -8.03 -23.20
N HIS A 171 7.49 -8.99 -23.27
CA HIS A 171 7.89 -9.61 -24.53
C HIS A 171 7.12 -10.92 -24.76
N PHE A 172 6.67 -11.13 -26.00
CA PHE A 172 6.12 -12.40 -26.45
C PHE A 172 7.25 -13.31 -26.90
N GLY A 173 7.44 -14.45 -26.22
CA GLY A 173 8.45 -15.44 -26.59
C GLY A 173 8.87 -16.32 -25.41
N ASP A 174 9.56 -17.41 -25.73
CA ASP A 174 9.98 -18.44 -24.76
C ASP A 174 11.24 -18.05 -23.94
N SER A 175 11.93 -16.99 -24.36
CA SER A 175 13.20 -16.56 -23.75
C SER A 175 12.98 -15.36 -22.84
N CYS A 176 12.93 -15.68 -21.54
CA CYS A 176 12.85 -14.80 -20.38
C CYS A 176 11.41 -14.39 -19.97
N HIS A 177 10.94 -14.97 -18.86
CA HIS A 177 9.68 -14.62 -18.16
C HIS A 177 9.92 -13.71 -16.96
N ARG A 178 11.11 -13.09 -16.88
CA ARG A 178 11.54 -12.29 -15.74
C ARG A 178 12.41 -11.14 -16.22
N LYS A 179 12.17 -9.94 -15.70
CA LYS A 179 12.99 -8.75 -15.95
C LYS A 179 13.33 -8.12 -14.61
N GLU A 180 14.61 -7.91 -14.35
CA GLU A 180 15.02 -7.07 -13.24
C GLU A 180 14.72 -5.61 -13.54
N LEU A 181 14.06 -4.94 -12.59
CA LEU A 181 13.69 -3.53 -12.70
C LEU A 181 14.77 -2.66 -12.05
N PHE A 182 15.09 -2.97 -10.79
CA PHE A 182 16.15 -2.32 -10.02
C PHE A 182 16.45 -3.17 -8.77
N ALA A 183 17.58 -2.92 -8.12
CA ALA A 183 17.92 -3.52 -6.84
C ALA A 183 18.04 -2.44 -5.76
N LEU A 184 17.58 -2.76 -4.55
CA LEU A 184 17.76 -1.93 -3.36
C LEU A 184 18.51 -2.72 -2.29
N ASP A 185 19.38 -2.05 -1.56
CA ASP A 185 19.88 -2.59 -0.29
C ASP A 185 18.87 -2.27 0.81
N LEU A 186 18.17 -3.31 1.30
CA LEU A 186 17.13 -3.17 2.30
C LEU A 186 17.67 -3.58 3.69
N PRO A 187 17.39 -2.81 4.76
CA PRO A 187 17.83 -3.12 6.11
C PRO A 187 17.47 -4.55 6.52
N ALA A 188 18.52 -5.32 6.84
CA ALA A 188 18.45 -6.70 7.30
C ALA A 188 17.87 -7.74 6.31
N LEU A 189 17.59 -7.34 5.06
CA LEU A 189 17.36 -8.24 3.92
C LEU A 189 18.55 -8.23 2.94
N GLY A 190 19.36 -7.18 2.98
CA GLY A 190 20.49 -6.97 2.07
C GLY A 190 20.03 -6.61 0.66
N ALA A 191 20.87 -6.93 -0.32
CA ALA A 191 20.56 -6.73 -1.74
C ALA A 191 19.27 -7.47 -2.14
N THR A 192 18.26 -6.69 -2.50
CA THR A 192 16.93 -7.17 -2.86
C THR A 192 16.57 -6.65 -4.26
N SER A 193 16.43 -7.56 -5.21
CA SER A 193 16.08 -7.22 -6.60
C SER A 193 14.56 -7.14 -6.77
N PHE A 194 14.07 -5.99 -7.23
CA PHE A 194 12.70 -5.82 -7.70
C PHE A 194 12.60 -6.28 -9.14
N VAL A 195 11.67 -7.19 -9.40
CA VAL A 195 11.53 -7.87 -10.68
C VAL A 195 10.09 -7.87 -11.16
N MET A 196 9.92 -7.80 -12.47
CA MET A 196 8.69 -8.16 -13.15
C MET A 196 8.80 -9.61 -13.62
N GLU A 197 7.74 -10.39 -13.42
CA GLU A 197 7.61 -11.75 -13.94
C GLU A 197 6.35 -11.82 -14.80
N TRP A 198 6.34 -12.60 -15.88
CA TRP A 198 5.14 -12.75 -16.71
C TRP A 198 4.95 -14.17 -17.25
N ALA A 199 3.69 -14.58 -17.33
CA ALA A 199 3.27 -15.84 -17.92
C ALA A 199 2.48 -15.59 -19.20
N THR A 200 2.70 -16.43 -20.21
CA THR A 200 1.93 -16.42 -21.47
C THR A 200 0.99 -17.60 -21.49
N ILE A 201 -0.31 -17.33 -21.46
CA ILE A 201 -1.38 -18.32 -21.53
C ILE A 201 -1.84 -18.43 -22.99
N TYR A 202 -1.64 -19.59 -23.60
CA TYR A 202 -2.11 -19.86 -24.96
C TYR A 202 -3.52 -20.44 -24.93
N HIS A 203 -4.47 -19.74 -25.55
CA HIS A 203 -5.86 -20.14 -25.71
C HIS A 203 -6.01 -20.91 -27.03
N ARG A 204 -5.42 -22.11 -27.10
CA ARG A 204 -5.39 -22.92 -28.33
C ARG A 204 -6.78 -23.40 -28.77
N ASP A 205 -7.67 -23.61 -27.80
CA ASP A 205 -9.00 -24.18 -28.01
C ASP A 205 -10.12 -23.11 -28.05
N ALA A 206 -9.77 -21.83 -27.95
CA ALA A 206 -10.75 -20.75 -28.09
C ALA A 206 -11.17 -20.58 -29.56
N GLN A 207 -12.41 -20.10 -29.80
CA GLN A 207 -12.92 -19.79 -31.15
C GLN A 207 -11.97 -18.92 -31.99
N LEU A 208 -11.17 -18.10 -31.32
CA LEU A 208 -10.04 -17.38 -31.91
C LEU A 208 -8.77 -17.75 -31.12
N PRO A 209 -7.87 -18.56 -31.70
CA PRO A 209 -6.60 -18.88 -31.07
C PRO A 209 -5.84 -17.59 -30.73
N GLY A 210 -5.39 -17.48 -29.49
CA GLY A 210 -4.71 -16.28 -29.00
C GLY A 210 -3.83 -16.56 -27.80
N ALA A 211 -3.14 -15.53 -27.35
CA ALA A 211 -2.35 -15.60 -26.13
C ALA A 211 -2.68 -14.42 -25.21
N THR A 212 -2.75 -14.68 -23.92
CA THR A 212 -2.85 -13.64 -22.87
C THR A 212 -1.54 -13.62 -22.11
N VAL A 213 -0.94 -12.43 -21.97
CA VAL A 213 0.22 -12.25 -21.11
C VAL A 213 -0.24 -11.63 -19.80
N ILE A 214 0.13 -12.25 -18.69
CA ILE A 214 -0.15 -11.78 -17.34
C ILE A 214 1.19 -11.47 -16.68
N ALA A 215 1.36 -10.23 -16.22
CA ALA A 215 2.55 -9.79 -15.50
C ALA A 215 2.25 -9.59 -14.01
N GLY A 216 3.23 -9.93 -13.17
CA GLY A 216 3.25 -9.71 -11.74
C GLY A 216 4.59 -9.10 -11.32
N PHE A 217 4.64 -8.62 -10.08
CA PHE A 217 5.82 -7.96 -9.53
C PHE A 217 6.26 -8.65 -8.26
N SER A 218 7.56 -8.72 -8.05
CA SER A 218 8.14 -9.32 -6.85
C SER A 218 9.41 -8.59 -6.41
N ALA A 219 9.73 -8.69 -5.13
CA ALA A 219 11.06 -8.39 -4.60
C ALA A 219 11.73 -9.71 -4.19
N VAL A 220 12.96 -9.94 -4.61
CA VAL A 220 13.70 -11.19 -4.38
C VAL A 220 14.96 -10.88 -3.60
N ALA A 221 15.06 -11.43 -2.38
CA ALA A 221 16.24 -11.35 -1.55
C ALA A 221 17.00 -12.69 -1.57
N GLY A 222 18.32 -12.60 -1.75
CA GLY A 222 19.21 -13.74 -1.58
C GLY A 222 19.35 -14.07 -0.09
N LEU A 223 19.29 -15.36 0.25
CA LEU A 223 19.43 -15.80 1.63
C LEU A 223 20.87 -16.27 1.89
N PRO A 224 21.48 -15.88 3.02
CA PRO A 224 22.84 -16.31 3.34
C PRO A 224 22.92 -17.84 3.47
N PRO A 225 24.03 -18.48 3.05
CA PRO A 225 24.18 -19.93 3.21
C PRO A 225 24.23 -20.31 4.70
N ASN A 226 23.51 -21.37 5.08
CA ASN A 226 23.56 -22.02 6.41
C ASN A 226 23.07 -21.21 7.63
N ALA A 227 22.46 -20.03 7.45
CA ALA A 227 21.85 -19.30 8.56
C ALA A 227 20.44 -19.83 8.88
N ALA A 228 20.05 -19.92 10.15
CA ALA A 228 18.65 -20.08 10.51
C ALA A 228 17.85 -18.86 10.03
N ILE A 229 16.70 -19.08 9.39
CA ILE A 229 15.88 -18.01 8.82
C ILE A 229 14.54 -17.95 9.54
N ASP A 230 14.29 -16.79 10.14
CA ASP A 230 12.98 -16.39 10.60
C ASP A 230 12.26 -15.64 9.47
N VAL A 231 11.47 -16.39 8.70
CA VAL A 231 10.72 -15.85 7.54
C VAL A 231 9.74 -14.77 7.99
N ASP A 232 9.08 -14.94 9.13
CA ASP A 232 8.09 -13.98 9.63
C ASP A 232 8.75 -12.65 10.03
N ALA A 233 9.92 -12.71 10.69
CA ALA A 233 10.70 -11.52 10.98
C ALA A 233 11.18 -10.81 9.71
N MET A 234 11.59 -11.56 8.68
CA MET A 234 11.98 -10.98 7.38
C MET A 234 10.79 -10.34 6.67
N VAL A 235 9.62 -10.98 6.65
CA VAL A 235 8.37 -10.42 6.11
C VAL A 235 7.99 -9.14 6.85
N ALA A 236 8.07 -9.11 8.18
CA ALA A 236 7.79 -7.92 8.98
C ALA A 236 8.78 -6.77 8.72
N ARG A 237 10.06 -7.08 8.42
CA ARG A 237 11.08 -6.08 8.01
C ARG A 237 10.80 -5.55 6.60
N PHE A 238 10.44 -6.43 5.67
CA PHE A 238 10.09 -6.03 4.31
C PHE A 238 8.85 -5.14 4.28
N ARG A 239 7.79 -5.51 5.03
CA ARG A 239 6.57 -4.68 5.15
C ARG A 239 6.87 -3.26 5.65
N ARG A 240 7.80 -3.09 6.59
CA ARG A 240 8.26 -1.76 7.04
C ARG A 240 8.95 -0.97 5.92
N SER A 241 9.73 -1.64 5.07
CA SER A 241 10.34 -0.98 3.91
C SER A 241 9.28 -0.52 2.90
N LEU A 242 8.22 -1.31 2.71
CA LEU A 242 7.10 -0.96 1.83
C LEU A 242 6.37 0.32 2.28
N GLU A 243 6.29 0.63 3.57
CA GLU A 243 5.67 1.86 4.07
C GLU A 243 6.36 3.11 3.50
N ILE A 244 7.69 3.09 3.42
CA ILE A 244 8.50 4.18 2.89
C ILE A 244 8.54 4.18 1.36
N LEU A 245 8.68 3.00 0.75
CA LEU A 245 8.60 2.89 -0.71
C LEU A 245 7.25 3.36 -1.23
N SER A 246 6.17 3.22 -0.45
CA SER A 246 4.85 3.77 -0.81
C SER A 246 4.86 5.29 -0.97
N VAL A 247 5.65 6.01 -0.16
CA VAL A 247 5.84 7.46 -0.32
C VAL A 247 6.52 7.76 -1.66
N LEU A 248 7.61 7.05 -1.96
CA LEU A 248 8.37 7.27 -3.20
C LEU A 248 7.59 6.93 -4.46
N PHE A 249 6.81 5.84 -4.42
CA PHE A 249 5.92 5.43 -5.51
C PHE A 249 4.63 6.24 -5.59
N ARG A 250 4.35 7.09 -4.60
CA ARG A 250 3.07 7.82 -4.41
C ARG A 250 1.85 6.92 -4.46
N GLN A 251 2.03 5.65 -4.10
CA GLN A 251 1.01 4.63 -4.14
C GLN A 251 1.35 3.61 -3.07
N ALA A 252 0.35 3.24 -2.27
CA ALA A 252 0.52 2.21 -1.26
C ALA A 252 1.00 0.90 -1.92
N VAL A 253 2.04 0.28 -1.38
CA VAL A 253 2.55 -1.01 -1.86
C VAL A 253 2.05 -2.10 -0.93
N SER A 254 1.11 -2.92 -1.42
CA SER A 254 0.63 -4.07 -0.69
C SER A 254 1.50 -5.29 -0.95
N LEU A 255 1.83 -6.03 0.11
CA LEU A 255 2.35 -7.39 0.03
C LEU A 255 1.18 -8.36 -0.20
N HIS A 256 1.24 -9.16 -1.25
CA HIS A 256 0.23 -10.17 -1.60
C HIS A 256 0.62 -11.59 -1.18
N GLY A 257 1.86 -11.79 -0.75
CA GLY A 257 2.35 -13.09 -0.32
C GLY A 257 3.87 -13.17 -0.34
N TRP A 258 4.41 -14.34 -0.05
CA TRP A 258 5.83 -14.63 -0.20
C TRP A 258 6.08 -16.10 -0.54
N THR A 259 7.25 -16.38 -1.12
CA THR A 259 7.74 -17.73 -1.37
C THR A 259 9.14 -17.86 -0.80
N TYR A 260 9.31 -18.78 0.14
CA TYR A 260 10.58 -19.19 0.71
C TYR A 260 11.05 -20.47 0.02
N THR A 261 12.29 -20.52 -0.46
CA THR A 261 12.90 -21.73 -1.03
C THR A 261 14.25 -22.01 -0.37
N ASP A 262 14.35 -23.19 0.24
CA ASP A 262 15.56 -23.75 0.86
C ASP A 262 15.54 -25.28 0.71
N ASP A 263 15.57 -26.04 1.81
CA ASP A 263 15.33 -27.49 1.88
C ASP A 263 13.89 -27.89 1.50
N ARG A 264 12.98 -26.92 1.56
CA ARG A 264 11.59 -27.00 1.11
C ARG A 264 11.19 -25.70 0.45
N THR A 265 10.11 -25.75 -0.32
CA THR A 265 9.47 -24.54 -0.83
C THR A 265 8.16 -24.29 -0.10
N VAL A 266 8.02 -23.10 0.50
CA VAL A 266 6.81 -22.65 1.18
C VAL A 266 6.33 -21.38 0.50
N SER A 267 5.13 -21.42 -0.08
CA SER A 267 4.48 -20.26 -0.69
C SER A 267 3.24 -19.90 0.09
N THR A 268 3.13 -18.63 0.47
CA THR A 268 1.99 -18.08 1.21
C THR A 268 1.40 -16.91 0.43
N TRP A 269 0.08 -16.90 0.26
CA TRP A 269 -0.69 -15.82 -0.35
C TRP A 269 -1.63 -15.21 0.71
N ILE A 270 -1.73 -13.87 0.71
CA ILE A 270 -2.59 -13.08 1.59
C ILE A 270 -3.82 -12.66 0.79
N ASN A 271 -5.01 -12.83 1.35
CA ASN A 271 -6.28 -12.54 0.68
C ASN A 271 -6.35 -13.17 -0.74
N PRO A 272 -6.07 -14.48 -0.90
CA PRO A 272 -5.86 -15.09 -2.21
C PRO A 272 -7.06 -15.00 -3.14
N LEU A 273 -8.29 -14.84 -2.63
CA LEU A 273 -9.49 -14.70 -3.47
C LEU A 273 -9.58 -13.33 -4.18
N ASP A 274 -9.18 -12.27 -3.48
CA ASP A 274 -9.24 -10.90 -3.98
C ASP A 274 -8.06 -10.08 -3.40
N PRO A 275 -6.85 -10.24 -3.96
CA PRO A 275 -5.67 -9.55 -3.46
C PRO A 275 -5.84 -8.03 -3.55
N ASN A 276 -5.55 -7.31 -2.46
CA ASN A 276 -5.75 -5.86 -2.37
C ASN A 276 -5.01 -5.10 -3.48
N VAL A 277 -5.76 -4.51 -4.42
CA VAL A 277 -5.21 -3.57 -5.40
C VAL A 277 -5.29 -2.16 -4.80
N THR A 278 -4.14 -1.52 -4.65
CA THR A 278 -4.09 -0.17 -4.09
C THR A 278 -4.43 0.86 -5.16
N PRO A 279 -5.27 1.86 -4.84
CA PRO A 279 -5.55 2.94 -5.78
C PRO A 279 -4.25 3.68 -6.12
N SER A 280 -4.06 4.07 -7.38
CA SER A 280 -2.88 4.81 -7.79
C SER A 280 -2.78 6.16 -7.09
N ALA A 281 -1.56 6.72 -7.10
CA ALA A 281 -1.35 8.15 -6.91
C ALA A 281 -2.40 8.90 -7.74
N ARG A 282 -3.02 9.94 -7.19
CA ARG A 282 -3.94 10.75 -7.96
C ARG A 282 -3.21 11.39 -9.14
N GLU A 283 -3.98 11.65 -10.19
CA GLU A 283 -3.61 12.54 -11.27
C GLU A 283 -3.02 13.84 -10.66
N ASP A 284 -2.06 14.45 -11.35
CA ASP A 284 -1.61 15.83 -11.12
C ASP A 284 -0.58 16.10 -10.00
N ARG A 285 -0.13 15.12 -9.22
CA ARG A 285 1.05 15.30 -8.33
C ARG A 285 2.39 15.10 -9.06
N GLY A 286 2.36 14.56 -10.27
CA GLY A 286 3.52 14.00 -10.97
C GLY A 286 3.70 12.51 -10.65
N ALA A 287 4.28 11.76 -11.58
CA ALA A 287 4.33 10.30 -11.49
C ALA A 287 5.19 9.80 -10.32
N PHE A 288 6.30 10.48 -10.00
CA PHE A 288 7.33 9.98 -9.08
C PHE A 288 7.87 11.09 -8.15
N VAL A 289 8.20 10.73 -6.90
CA VAL A 289 8.83 11.64 -5.91
C VAL A 289 10.29 11.94 -6.26
N ALA A 290 11.01 10.93 -6.76
CA ALA A 290 12.40 11.04 -7.18
C ALA A 290 12.51 10.78 -8.68
N HIS A 291 13.48 11.44 -9.34
CA HIS A 291 13.81 11.15 -10.73
C HIS A 291 14.28 9.69 -10.88
N PRO A 292 13.95 9.00 -11.99
CA PRO A 292 14.35 7.60 -12.20
C PRO A 292 15.86 7.35 -12.02
N HIS A 293 16.72 8.24 -12.53
CA HIS A 293 18.17 8.11 -12.42
C HIS A 293 18.71 8.22 -10.98
N ASN A 294 17.98 8.87 -10.06
CA ASN A 294 18.35 9.01 -8.65
C ASN A 294 17.47 8.17 -7.72
N PHE A 295 16.52 7.40 -8.27
CA PHE A 295 15.53 6.67 -7.48
C PHE A 295 16.19 5.68 -6.53
N VAL A 296 17.08 4.82 -7.02
CA VAL A 296 17.75 3.78 -6.23
C VAL A 296 18.54 4.37 -5.06
N ALA A 297 19.32 5.42 -5.31
CA ALA A 297 20.10 6.10 -4.27
C ALA A 297 19.19 6.79 -3.24
N CYS A 298 18.09 7.42 -3.67
CA CYS A 298 17.10 8.03 -2.78
C CYS A 298 16.40 6.97 -1.92
N ALA A 299 15.88 5.91 -2.54
CA ALA A 299 15.18 4.83 -1.87
C ALA A 299 16.06 4.12 -0.84
N THR A 300 17.30 3.80 -1.21
CA THR A 300 18.25 3.15 -0.29
C THR A 300 18.50 4.01 0.94
N ARG A 301 18.82 5.29 0.78
CA ARG A 301 19.01 6.22 1.92
C ARG A 301 17.78 6.32 2.80
N LEU A 302 16.60 6.47 2.21
CA LEU A 302 15.37 6.68 2.95
C LEU A 302 14.95 5.44 3.75
N VAL A 303 15.07 4.24 3.16
CA VAL A 303 14.74 2.98 3.86
C VAL A 303 15.74 2.72 5.01
N HIS A 304 17.04 2.98 4.81
CA HIS A 304 18.04 2.87 5.88
C HIS A 304 17.82 3.86 7.02
N ALA A 305 17.51 5.12 6.71
CA ALA A 305 17.18 6.13 7.71
C ALA A 305 15.93 5.73 8.51
N TYR A 306 14.88 5.24 7.84
CA TYR A 306 13.68 4.74 8.51
C TYR A 306 13.95 3.51 9.39
N GLY A 307 14.76 2.57 8.90
CA GLY A 307 15.16 1.38 9.66
C GLY A 307 15.89 1.75 10.96
N SER A 308 16.74 2.77 10.91
CA SER A 308 17.58 3.24 12.02
C SER A 308 16.86 4.19 12.98
N ALA A 309 15.77 4.82 12.55
CA ALA A 309 14.99 5.75 13.37
C ALA A 309 14.38 5.09 14.61
N ASP A 310 14.17 5.86 15.68
CA ASP A 310 13.52 5.37 16.89
C ASP A 310 12.04 4.99 16.67
N LYS A 311 11.47 4.22 17.61
CA LYS A 311 10.07 3.72 17.50
C LYS A 311 9.05 4.86 17.36
N ALA A 312 9.26 5.99 18.00
CA ALA A 312 8.32 7.11 17.96
C ALA A 312 8.39 7.83 16.60
N THR A 313 9.59 8.12 16.09
CA THR A 313 9.78 8.68 14.74
C THR A 313 9.19 7.76 13.68
N ARG A 314 9.46 6.44 13.75
CA ARG A 314 8.87 5.47 12.83
C ARG A 314 7.34 5.46 12.87
N SER A 315 6.76 5.56 14.07
CA SER A 315 5.31 5.61 14.22
C SER A 315 4.70 6.85 13.53
N VAL A 316 5.34 8.01 13.61
CA VAL A 316 4.86 9.25 12.98
C VAL A 316 5.00 9.14 11.46
N VAL A 317 6.17 8.74 10.98
CA VAL A 317 6.43 8.56 9.54
C VAL A 317 5.47 7.55 8.91
N ARG A 318 5.17 6.44 9.60
CA ARG A 318 4.15 5.48 9.15
C ARG A 318 2.77 6.12 9.00
N HIS A 319 2.36 6.96 9.95
CA HIS A 319 1.07 7.67 9.86
C HIS A 319 1.04 8.62 8.67
N LEU A 320 2.14 9.35 8.42
CA LEU A 320 2.28 10.22 7.25
C LEU A 320 2.19 9.43 5.95
N ALA A 321 2.92 8.32 5.83
CA ALA A 321 2.93 7.47 4.64
C ALA A 321 1.52 6.94 4.30
N VAL A 322 0.79 6.44 5.30
CA VAL A 322 -0.59 5.95 5.14
C VAL A 322 -1.56 7.10 4.79
N ALA A 323 -1.33 8.29 5.32
CA ALA A 323 -2.17 9.46 5.04
C ALA A 323 -2.02 9.97 3.60
N VAL A 324 -0.78 10.04 3.09
CA VAL A 324 -0.50 10.47 1.72
C VAL A 324 -0.95 9.43 0.70
N ASN A 325 -0.79 8.14 1.04
CA ASN A 325 -1.05 7.01 0.15
C ASN A 325 -1.91 5.94 0.86
N PRO A 326 -3.24 6.15 0.99
CA PRO A 326 -4.12 5.19 1.63
C PRO A 326 -4.36 3.96 0.75
N HIS A 327 -4.59 2.81 1.38
CA HIS A 327 -4.96 1.57 0.67
C HIS A 327 -6.40 1.56 0.14
N VAL A 328 -7.23 2.52 0.56
CA VAL A 328 -8.64 2.63 0.19
C VAL A 328 -8.94 3.97 -0.47
N SER A 329 -9.90 3.99 -1.39
CA SER A 329 -10.42 5.22 -1.97
C SER A 329 -11.38 5.91 -0.99
N SER A 330 -11.35 7.24 -0.98
CA SER A 330 -12.25 8.07 -0.17
C SER A 330 -12.46 9.42 -0.85
N ARG A 331 -13.39 10.25 -0.34
CA ARG A 331 -13.66 11.58 -0.92
C ARG A 331 -12.50 12.52 -0.65
N THR A 332 -12.34 13.56 -1.46
CA THR A 332 -11.24 14.53 -1.34
C THR A 332 -11.23 15.23 0.02
N SER A 333 -12.40 15.60 0.56
CA SER A 333 -12.55 16.18 1.90
C SER A 333 -12.04 15.26 3.01
N ASP A 334 -12.41 13.98 2.96
CA ASP A 334 -12.07 13.00 4.01
C ASP A 334 -10.56 12.74 3.99
N ARG A 335 -9.97 12.71 2.79
CA ARG A 335 -8.51 12.56 2.60
C ARG A 335 -7.76 13.77 3.12
N PHE A 336 -8.24 14.98 2.81
CA PHE A 336 -7.68 16.20 3.35
C PHE A 336 -7.69 16.20 4.88
N LEU A 337 -8.83 15.87 5.49
CA LEU A 337 -8.96 15.78 6.96
C LEU A 337 -8.02 14.73 7.55
N PHE A 338 -7.89 13.56 6.90
CA PHE A 338 -6.99 12.51 7.35
C PHE A 338 -5.51 12.92 7.27
N MET A 339 -5.10 13.55 6.17
CA MET A 339 -3.74 14.10 6.03
C MET A 339 -3.47 15.22 7.03
N PHE A 340 -4.45 16.08 7.29
CA PHE A 340 -4.27 17.18 8.25
C PHE A 340 -4.14 16.62 9.67
N SER A 341 -4.89 15.57 10.01
CA SER A 341 -4.73 14.86 11.27
C SER A 341 -3.33 14.23 11.42
N ALA A 342 -2.75 13.71 10.34
CA ALA A 342 -1.40 13.20 10.34
C ALA A 342 -0.35 14.32 10.54
N LEU A 343 -0.58 15.51 9.96
CA LEU A 343 0.24 16.71 10.22
C LEU A 343 0.16 17.14 11.69
N GLU A 344 -1.05 17.23 12.25
CA GLU A 344 -1.27 17.58 13.67
C GLU A 344 -0.48 16.63 14.60
N ARG A 345 -0.50 15.33 14.30
CA ARG A 345 0.28 14.34 15.06
C ARG A 345 1.79 14.53 14.96
N ALA A 346 2.31 14.93 13.80
CA ALA A 346 3.73 15.22 13.63
C ALA A 346 4.16 16.48 14.40
N ILE A 347 3.31 17.51 14.40
CA ILE A 347 3.51 18.74 15.19
C ILE A 347 3.55 18.41 16.69
N GLU A 348 2.59 17.63 17.18
CA GLU A 348 2.54 17.21 18.59
C GLU A 348 3.74 16.35 19.01
N PHE A 349 4.23 15.50 18.10
CA PHE A 349 5.44 14.72 18.33
C PHE A 349 6.67 15.61 18.57
N ALA A 350 6.84 16.64 17.75
CA ALA A 350 7.96 17.57 17.89
C ALA A 350 7.87 18.42 19.15
N GLN A 351 6.67 18.81 19.57
CA GLN A 351 6.47 19.56 20.81
C GLN A 351 6.99 18.80 22.04
N LYS A 352 6.94 17.45 22.03
CA LYS A 352 7.49 16.62 23.12
C LYS A 352 9.02 16.58 23.13
N ARG A 353 9.68 16.97 22.03
CA ARG A 353 11.14 17.03 21.88
C ARG A 353 11.72 18.43 22.10
N ASP A 354 10.86 19.44 22.19
CA ASP A 354 11.30 20.82 22.37
C ASP A 354 11.66 21.07 23.83
N ASP A 355 12.95 21.02 24.14
CA ASP A 355 13.52 21.32 25.47
C ASP A 355 13.65 22.83 25.76
N ALA A 356 13.17 23.70 24.86
CA ALA A 356 13.22 25.13 25.08
C ALA A 356 12.50 25.50 26.40
N PRO A 357 13.10 26.35 27.26
CA PRO A 357 12.46 26.78 28.49
C PRO A 357 11.13 27.42 28.12
N ARG A 358 10.03 26.81 28.56
CA ARG A 358 8.68 27.34 28.39
C ARG A 358 8.56 28.62 29.21
N SER A 359 9.06 29.75 28.70
CA SER A 359 8.93 31.05 29.38
C SER A 359 7.46 31.46 29.56
N ALA A 360 6.53 30.84 28.80
CA ALA A 360 5.09 30.97 28.96
C ALA A 360 4.47 30.06 30.04
N ALA A 361 5.12 28.96 30.45
CA ALA A 361 4.51 28.00 31.39
C ALA A 361 4.40 28.54 32.83
N ALA A 362 5.28 29.44 33.24
CA ALA A 362 5.18 30.12 34.54
C ALA A 362 3.95 31.05 34.56
N THR A 363 3.74 31.82 33.50
CA THR A 363 2.59 32.71 33.30
C THR A 363 1.29 31.93 33.12
N ASP A 364 1.28 30.80 32.40
CA ASP A 364 0.10 29.96 32.21
C ASP A 364 -0.34 29.29 33.51
N HIS A 365 0.61 28.89 34.38
CA HIS A 365 0.29 28.34 35.70
C HIS A 365 -0.32 29.41 36.62
N GLU A 366 0.22 30.62 36.63
CA GLU A 366 -0.33 31.75 37.37
C GLU A 366 -1.72 32.14 36.88
N VAL A 367 -1.92 32.23 35.56
CA VAL A 367 -3.22 32.55 34.94
C VAL A 367 -4.24 31.44 35.19
N ALA A 368 -3.83 30.16 35.06
CA ALA A 368 -4.71 29.04 35.39
C ALA A 368 -5.10 29.04 36.88
N THR A 369 -4.17 29.38 37.78
CA THR A 369 -4.44 29.49 39.21
C THR A 369 -5.38 30.65 39.53
N LEU A 370 -5.23 31.78 38.85
CA LEU A 370 -6.12 32.94 38.97
C LEU A 370 -7.55 32.60 38.48
N LEU A 371 -7.65 31.90 37.35
CA LEU A 371 -8.94 31.47 36.79
C LEU A 371 -9.63 30.41 37.67
N GLU A 372 -8.88 29.49 38.28
CA GLU A 372 -9.44 28.53 39.27
C GLU A 372 -9.98 29.28 40.49
N ARG A 373 -9.24 30.25 41.04
CA ARG A 373 -9.73 31.10 42.15
C ARG A 373 -10.98 31.90 41.77
N LEU A 374 -11.02 32.44 40.55
CA LEU A 374 -12.19 33.16 40.05
C LEU A 374 -13.39 32.21 39.92
N LYS A 375 -13.19 31.00 39.40
CA LYS A 375 -14.22 29.96 39.32
C LYS A 375 -14.77 29.62 40.71
N ASP A 376 -13.89 29.38 41.68
CA ASP A 376 -14.28 29.05 43.06
C ASP A 376 -15.06 30.20 43.71
N SER A 377 -14.68 31.46 43.45
CA SER A 377 -15.41 32.64 43.92
C SER A 377 -16.81 32.79 43.30
N VAL A 378 -16.95 32.47 42.01
CA VAL A 378 -18.25 32.52 41.30
C VAL A 378 -19.19 31.42 41.81
N VAL A 379 -18.65 30.22 42.08
CA VAL A 379 -19.43 29.13 42.69
C VAL A 379 -19.84 29.50 44.13
N ALA A 380 -18.96 30.12 44.91
CA ALA A 380 -19.27 30.53 46.29
C ALA A 380 -20.28 31.68 46.38
N ALA A 381 -20.40 32.52 45.35
CA ALA A 381 -21.33 33.64 45.31
C ALA A 381 -22.80 33.24 45.01
N ASP A 382 -23.04 31.99 44.60
CA ASP A 382 -24.37 31.37 44.37
C ASP A 382 -25.38 32.25 43.60
N GLY A 383 -24.89 32.99 42.60
CA GLY A 383 -25.73 33.80 41.73
C GLY A 383 -26.48 32.96 40.68
N GLU A 384 -27.57 33.51 40.15
CA GLU A 384 -28.45 32.86 39.16
C GLU A 384 -27.71 32.30 37.92
N ASN A 385 -26.56 32.88 37.57
CA ASN A 385 -25.71 32.47 36.44
C ASN A 385 -24.39 31.79 36.84
N ALA A 386 -24.18 31.47 38.14
CA ALA A 386 -22.91 30.96 38.65
C ALA A 386 -22.47 29.65 37.98
N ALA A 387 -23.42 28.75 37.69
CA ALA A 387 -23.15 27.49 37.01
C ALA A 387 -22.65 27.68 35.56
N GLU A 388 -23.27 28.59 34.79
CA GLU A 388 -22.86 28.87 33.41
C GLU A 388 -21.49 29.56 33.36
N VAL A 389 -21.27 30.55 34.22
CA VAL A 389 -19.99 31.27 34.30
C VAL A 389 -18.87 30.34 34.77
N SER A 390 -19.13 29.47 35.76
CA SER A 390 -18.18 28.45 36.21
C SER A 390 -17.82 27.47 35.09
N ALA A 391 -18.81 27.02 34.29
CA ALA A 391 -18.56 26.16 33.13
C ALA A 391 -17.70 26.85 32.06
N ARG A 392 -17.95 28.15 31.78
CA ARG A 392 -17.11 28.95 30.87
C ARG A 392 -15.69 29.13 31.39
N LEU A 393 -15.53 29.45 32.68
CA LEU A 393 -14.22 29.57 33.33
C LEU A 393 -13.47 28.24 33.29
N GLN A 394 -14.13 27.12 33.52
CA GLN A 394 -13.56 25.78 33.37
C GLN A 394 -13.09 25.52 31.93
N GLY A 395 -13.81 26.03 30.92
CA GLY A 395 -13.39 26.02 29.52
C GLY A 395 -12.12 26.84 29.26
N PHE A 396 -12.02 28.04 29.84
CA PHE A 396 -10.81 28.88 29.75
C PHE A 396 -9.62 28.24 30.47
N ILE A 397 -9.83 27.68 31.67
CA ILE A 397 -8.80 26.95 32.42
C ILE A 397 -8.26 25.78 31.60
N ARG A 398 -9.13 25.00 30.94
CA ARG A 398 -8.68 23.93 30.03
C ARG A 398 -7.88 24.50 28.87
N THR A 399 -8.30 25.62 28.29
CA THR A 399 -7.57 26.29 27.21
C THR A 399 -6.19 26.77 27.67
N VAL A 400 -6.05 27.33 28.87
CA VAL A 400 -4.75 27.78 29.41
C VAL A 400 -3.87 26.58 29.80
N LYS A 401 -4.44 25.56 30.47
CA LYS A 401 -3.71 24.35 30.88
C LYS A 401 -3.28 23.46 29.70
N HIS A 402 -4.00 23.49 28.58
CA HIS A 402 -3.74 22.64 27.40
C HIS A 402 -3.25 23.40 26.16
N GLY A 403 -3.27 24.73 26.17
CA GLY A 403 -3.24 25.54 24.95
C GLY A 403 -1.97 26.34 24.76
N THR A 404 -0.89 25.66 24.38
CA THR A 404 -0.06 26.25 23.32
C THR A 404 -0.95 26.38 22.08
N SER A 405 -1.12 27.59 21.56
CA SER A 405 -1.94 27.78 20.36
C SER A 405 -1.39 26.90 19.22
N VAL A 406 -2.21 26.51 18.25
CA VAL A 406 -1.72 25.73 17.09
C VAL A 406 -0.59 26.47 16.37
N ARG A 407 -0.60 27.82 16.44
CA ARG A 407 0.49 28.66 15.95
C ARG A 407 1.78 28.44 16.74
N ASP A 408 1.71 28.43 18.07
CA ASP A 408 2.89 28.15 18.92
C ASP A 408 3.41 26.73 18.73
N LYS A 409 2.51 25.76 18.60
CA LYS A 409 2.88 24.37 18.30
C LYS A 409 3.60 24.25 16.95
N LEU A 410 3.10 24.96 15.93
CA LEU A 410 3.76 25.00 14.63
C LEU A 410 5.12 25.72 14.68
N HIS A 411 5.23 26.82 15.43
CA HIS A 411 6.52 27.50 15.62
C HIS A 411 7.53 26.60 16.33
N ALA A 412 7.13 25.92 17.40
CA ALA A 412 7.96 24.92 18.07
C ALA A 412 8.40 23.82 17.09
N PHE A 413 7.47 23.31 16.27
CA PHE A 413 7.78 22.32 15.26
C PHE A 413 8.83 22.79 14.25
N LEU A 414 8.69 24.02 13.73
CA LEU A 414 9.65 24.62 12.80
C LEU A 414 11.01 24.91 13.45
N ARG A 415 11.07 25.14 14.77
CA ARG A 415 12.36 25.25 15.49
C ARG A 415 13.06 23.90 15.61
N VAL A 416 12.32 22.85 15.93
CA VAL A 416 12.88 21.48 16.05
C VAL A 416 13.33 20.97 14.67
N TYR A 417 12.60 21.32 13.61
CA TYR A 417 12.92 20.94 12.22
C TYR A 417 13.06 22.17 11.31
N PRO A 418 14.19 22.90 11.38
CA PRO A 418 14.37 24.17 10.66
C PRO A 418 14.32 24.00 9.13
N ALA A 419 14.74 22.84 8.61
CA ALA A 419 14.63 22.52 7.18
C ALA A 419 13.18 22.58 6.68
N LEU A 420 12.19 22.36 7.56
CA LEU A 420 10.78 22.38 7.17
C LEU A 420 10.31 23.78 6.75
N ALA A 421 10.86 24.85 7.35
CA ALA A 421 10.51 26.22 6.99
C ALA A 421 10.84 26.53 5.52
N VAL A 422 11.98 26.03 5.03
CA VAL A 422 12.36 26.10 3.62
C VAL A 422 11.46 25.19 2.77
N CYS A 423 11.18 23.99 3.27
CA CYS A 423 10.35 22.99 2.57
C CYS A 423 8.86 23.36 2.44
N CYS A 424 8.37 24.40 3.12
CA CYS A 424 6.97 24.84 2.99
C CYS A 424 6.80 26.21 2.32
N ALA A 425 7.90 26.89 1.95
CA ALA A 425 7.86 28.28 1.50
C ALA A 425 7.15 28.52 0.16
N ASP A 426 7.11 27.50 -0.70
CA ASP A 426 6.48 27.47 -2.04
C ASP A 426 5.09 26.82 -2.04
N LEU A 427 4.60 26.35 -0.89
CA LEU A 427 3.30 25.69 -0.75
C LEU A 427 2.25 26.60 -0.11
N TRP A 428 0.99 26.18 -0.17
CA TRP A 428 -0.11 26.83 0.56
C TRP A 428 0.22 26.87 2.06
N PRO A 429 0.21 28.07 2.69
CA PRO A 429 0.51 28.20 4.12
C PRO A 429 -0.36 27.31 5.02
N ILE A 430 0.26 26.68 6.02
CA ILE A 430 -0.44 25.86 7.02
C ILE A 430 -1.44 26.73 7.81
N LEU A 431 -1.01 27.93 8.20
CA LEU A 431 -1.82 28.91 8.92
C LEU A 431 -2.21 30.05 7.98
N GLY A 432 -3.46 30.50 8.06
CA GLY A 432 -3.93 31.71 7.41
C GLY A 432 -3.52 33.00 8.13
N SER A 433 -3.89 34.10 7.51
CA SER A 433 -3.93 35.45 8.08
C SER A 433 -5.39 35.92 8.15
N ASP A 434 -5.64 37.09 8.74
CA ASP A 434 -7.00 37.62 8.94
C ASP A 434 -7.81 37.70 7.64
N ASN A 435 -7.14 37.89 6.49
CA ASN A 435 -7.76 38.05 5.17
C ASN A 435 -7.42 36.92 4.19
N GLU A 436 -6.65 35.91 4.60
CA GLU A 436 -6.21 34.84 3.72
C GLU A 436 -6.32 33.48 4.42
N ARG A 437 -7.09 32.56 3.85
CA ARG A 437 -7.20 31.21 4.41
C ARG A 437 -5.88 30.43 4.23
N GLY A 438 -5.47 29.69 5.25
CA GLY A 438 -4.48 28.63 5.19
C GLY A 438 -5.13 27.25 5.18
N LEU A 439 -4.31 26.21 5.21
CA LEU A 439 -4.78 24.82 5.26
C LEU A 439 -5.59 24.55 6.54
N ARG A 440 -5.21 25.16 7.67
CA ARG A 440 -5.92 25.04 8.93
C ARG A 440 -7.37 25.54 8.83
N GLU A 441 -7.58 26.67 8.19
CA GLU A 441 -8.90 27.28 8.03
C GLU A 441 -9.80 26.40 7.16
N VAL A 442 -9.25 25.83 6.08
CA VAL A 442 -9.95 24.80 5.27
C VAL A 442 -10.35 23.60 6.13
N ARG A 443 -9.44 23.10 6.98
CA ARG A 443 -9.72 22.00 7.90
C ARG A 443 -10.82 22.33 8.90
N HIS A 444 -10.81 23.53 9.49
CA HIS A 444 -11.84 23.95 10.44
C HIS A 444 -13.21 24.05 9.77
N ALA A 445 -13.28 24.64 8.57
CA ALA A 445 -14.53 24.71 7.82
C ALA A 445 -15.10 23.31 7.53
N LEU A 446 -14.27 22.38 7.04
CA LEU A 446 -14.70 21.00 6.77
C LEU A 446 -15.13 20.24 8.04
N ALA A 447 -14.38 20.37 9.14
CA ALA A 447 -14.69 19.66 10.39
C ALA A 447 -15.99 20.13 11.07
N HIS A 448 -16.37 21.40 10.90
CA HIS A 448 -17.58 21.98 11.48
C HIS A 448 -18.81 21.87 10.56
N GLY A 449 -18.79 20.96 9.57
CA GLY A 449 -19.93 20.74 8.67
C GLY A 449 -20.21 21.91 7.71
N ARG A 450 -19.30 22.88 7.63
CA ARG A 450 -19.35 23.99 6.66
C ARG A 450 -18.81 23.57 5.30
N SER A 451 -18.90 22.29 4.95
CA SER A 451 -18.40 21.75 3.69
C SER A 451 -19.12 22.32 2.48
N SER A 452 -20.37 22.77 2.63
CA SER A 452 -21.11 23.51 1.60
C SER A 452 -20.54 24.90 1.33
N LEU A 453 -19.75 25.45 2.26
CA LEU A 453 -19.18 26.79 2.15
C LEU A 453 -17.78 26.81 1.51
N VAL A 454 -17.11 25.66 1.45
CA VAL A 454 -15.77 25.54 0.85
C VAL A 454 -15.90 24.92 -0.54
N SER A 455 -15.52 25.69 -1.58
CA SER A 455 -15.57 25.19 -2.95
C SER A 455 -14.71 23.92 -3.15
N VAL A 456 -15.19 22.99 -3.98
CA VAL A 456 -14.49 21.73 -4.30
C VAL A 456 -13.06 21.97 -4.80
N GLU A 457 -12.86 23.04 -5.55
CA GLU A 457 -11.56 23.48 -6.06
C GLU A 457 -10.59 23.83 -4.93
N VAL A 458 -11.04 24.60 -3.93
CA VAL A 458 -10.23 24.95 -2.74
C VAL A 458 -9.79 23.69 -2.01
N VAL A 459 -10.71 22.74 -1.79
CA VAL A 459 -10.38 21.49 -1.09
C VAL A 459 -9.40 20.64 -1.88
N ALA A 460 -9.59 20.51 -3.20
CA ALA A 460 -8.70 19.73 -4.05
C ALA A 460 -7.26 20.26 -4.04
N VAL A 461 -7.11 21.59 -4.05
CA VAL A 461 -5.80 22.23 -4.14
C VAL A 461 -5.12 22.25 -2.78
N ALA A 462 -5.87 22.55 -1.71
CA ALA A 462 -5.38 22.41 -0.34
C ALA A 462 -4.91 20.98 -0.04
N GLU A 463 -5.64 19.98 -0.54
CA GLU A 463 -5.28 18.57 -0.45
C GLU A 463 -4.01 18.23 -1.23
N TRP A 464 -3.86 18.74 -2.45
CA TRP A 464 -2.64 18.58 -3.23
C TRP A 464 -1.42 19.17 -2.50
N HIS A 465 -1.52 20.41 -2.01
CA HIS A 465 -0.44 21.10 -1.29
C HIS A 465 -0.07 20.39 0.01
N LEU A 466 -1.09 19.94 0.76
CA LEU A 466 -0.87 19.17 1.98
C LEU A 466 -0.17 17.84 1.69
N ALA A 467 -0.53 17.15 0.61
CA ALA A 467 0.16 15.91 0.24
C ALA A 467 1.65 16.13 -0.04
N ILE A 468 2.02 17.16 -0.81
CA ILE A 468 3.43 17.49 -1.08
C ILE A 468 4.16 17.86 0.23
N LEU A 469 3.52 18.64 1.10
CA LEU A 469 4.08 18.96 2.42
C LEU A 469 4.36 17.71 3.24
N LEU A 470 3.41 16.76 3.29
CA LEU A 470 3.59 15.51 4.03
C LEU A 470 4.67 14.61 3.40
N GLU A 471 4.77 14.56 2.07
CA GLU A 471 5.86 13.87 1.37
C GLU A 471 7.22 14.44 1.79
N ARG A 472 7.39 15.77 1.75
CA ARG A 472 8.62 16.44 2.21
C ARG A 472 8.90 16.21 3.69
N LEU A 473 7.86 16.22 4.52
CA LEU A 473 7.98 16.03 5.95
C LEU A 473 8.54 14.65 6.32
N VAL A 474 8.23 13.60 5.55
CA VAL A 474 8.82 12.27 5.75
C VAL A 474 10.35 12.32 5.65
N PHE A 475 10.90 13.04 4.67
CA PHE A 475 12.34 13.20 4.50
C PHE A 475 12.95 14.01 5.65
N VAL A 476 12.31 15.12 6.04
CA VAL A 476 12.78 15.98 7.14
C VAL A 476 12.81 15.22 8.47
N LEU A 477 11.78 14.44 8.79
CA LEU A 477 11.73 13.66 10.03
C LEU A 477 12.77 12.54 10.09
N LEU A 478 13.25 12.07 8.93
CA LEU A 478 14.27 11.04 8.81
C LEU A 478 15.67 11.60 8.58
N ASP A 479 15.83 12.93 8.62
CA ASP A 479 17.09 13.63 8.35
C ASP A 479 17.72 13.24 7.00
N VAL A 480 16.88 13.09 5.98
CA VAL A 480 17.29 12.81 4.60
C VAL A 480 16.97 14.02 3.73
N SER A 481 17.85 14.33 2.77
CA SER A 481 17.60 15.40 1.80
C SER A 481 16.35 15.14 0.98
N VAL A 482 15.49 16.16 0.87
CA VAL A 482 14.31 16.13 0.00
C VAL A 482 14.76 15.98 -1.46
N PRO A 483 14.22 15.02 -2.23
CA PRO A 483 14.64 14.82 -3.61
C PRO A 483 14.13 15.96 -4.51
N GLU A 484 14.91 16.29 -5.54
CA GLU A 484 14.64 17.39 -6.48
C GLU A 484 13.22 17.38 -7.04
N GLY A 485 12.66 16.19 -7.30
CA GLY A 485 11.32 16.04 -7.86
C GLY A 485 10.21 16.62 -6.99
N ILE A 486 10.44 16.77 -5.69
CA ILE A 486 9.52 17.43 -4.76
C ILE A 486 10.20 18.54 -3.96
N ALA A 487 11.43 18.93 -4.25
CA ALA A 487 12.09 20.03 -3.54
C ALA A 487 11.37 21.38 -3.79
N PRO A 488 11.59 22.39 -2.93
CA PRO A 488 11.11 23.73 -3.19
C PRO A 488 11.58 24.23 -4.57
N GLY A 489 10.65 24.72 -5.38
CA GLY A 489 10.96 25.16 -6.75
C GLY A 489 10.95 24.05 -7.81
N SER A 490 10.62 22.80 -7.46
CA SER A 490 10.67 21.64 -8.36
C SER A 490 10.01 21.88 -9.72
N HIS A 491 10.79 21.69 -10.79
CA HIS A 491 10.29 21.73 -12.17
C HIS A 491 9.22 20.65 -12.41
N LEU A 492 9.37 19.46 -11.81
CA LEU A 492 8.39 18.39 -11.97
C LEU A 492 7.02 18.77 -11.42
N LEU A 493 6.98 19.46 -10.28
CA LEU A 493 5.72 19.96 -9.69
C LEU A 493 5.11 21.08 -10.55
N ARG A 494 5.93 21.96 -11.14
CA ARG A 494 5.46 23.02 -12.07
C ARG A 494 4.82 22.44 -13.34
N THR A 495 5.42 21.39 -13.89
CA THR A 495 4.93 20.72 -15.11
C THR A 495 3.84 19.68 -14.86
N ALA A 496 3.54 19.35 -13.60
CA ALA A 496 2.47 18.43 -13.26
C ALA A 496 1.12 19.04 -13.68
N GLY A 497 0.26 18.20 -14.25
CA GLY A 497 -1.03 18.61 -14.82
C GLY A 497 -1.83 19.48 -13.86
N ARG A 498 -2.48 20.53 -14.38
CA ARG A 498 -3.30 21.54 -13.67
C ARG A 498 -2.60 22.77 -13.08
N GLY A 499 -1.28 22.84 -13.00
CA GLY A 499 -0.58 24.07 -12.59
C GLY A 499 -0.84 24.50 -11.13
N TRP A 500 -1.40 23.61 -10.31
CA TRP A 500 -1.76 23.88 -8.90
C TRP A 500 -0.57 24.21 -8.00
N TYR A 501 0.64 23.94 -8.47
CA TYR A 501 1.87 24.33 -7.80
C TYR A 501 2.15 25.84 -7.91
N GLU A 502 1.78 26.48 -9.02
CA GLU A 502 2.13 27.88 -9.27
C GLU A 502 1.39 28.81 -8.30
N ARG A 503 2.16 29.71 -7.67
CA ARG A 503 1.67 30.56 -6.58
C ARG A 503 0.50 31.43 -6.98
N ASP A 504 0.52 31.97 -8.18
CA ASP A 504 -0.56 32.82 -8.70
C ASP A 504 -1.89 32.09 -8.75
N TRP A 505 -1.85 30.76 -8.95
CA TRP A 505 -3.03 29.93 -9.06
C TRP A 505 -3.72 29.74 -7.71
N TRP A 506 -2.98 29.31 -6.68
CA TRP A 506 -3.57 29.06 -5.36
C TRP A 506 -3.71 30.31 -4.50
N ASN A 507 -2.95 31.39 -4.74
CA ASN A 507 -3.15 32.66 -4.04
C ASN A 507 -4.56 33.22 -4.24
N ALA A 508 -5.10 33.16 -5.46
CA ALA A 508 -6.46 33.62 -5.73
C ALA A 508 -7.51 32.85 -4.90
N LEU A 509 -7.30 31.54 -4.70
CA LEU A 509 -8.17 30.70 -3.90
C LEU A 509 -8.10 31.02 -2.40
N ARG A 510 -7.02 31.66 -1.92
CA ARG A 510 -6.91 32.06 -0.52
C ARG A 510 -7.87 33.19 -0.15
N HIS A 511 -8.24 34.01 -1.13
CA HIS A 511 -9.17 35.12 -0.97
C HIS A 511 -10.61 34.78 -1.37
N LYS A 512 -10.85 33.59 -1.94
CA LYS A 512 -12.19 33.18 -2.39
C LYS A 512 -13.12 33.14 -1.16
N PRO A 513 -14.23 33.89 -1.13
CA PRO A 513 -15.14 33.86 0.01
C PRO A 513 -15.84 32.51 0.10
N ASP A 514 -16.22 32.15 1.33
CA ASP A 514 -17.07 31.00 1.58
C ASP A 514 -18.45 31.25 0.95
N GLN A 515 -18.80 30.52 -0.10
CA GLN A 515 -20.07 30.70 -0.81
C GLN A 515 -21.05 29.62 -0.37
N PRO A 516 -22.26 29.97 0.11
CA PRO A 516 -23.31 28.99 0.32
C PRO A 516 -23.72 28.39 -1.04
N ILE A 517 -23.70 27.06 -1.14
CA ILE A 517 -24.30 26.31 -2.25
C ILE A 517 -25.81 26.51 -2.24
#